data_AF-A0A961K553-F1
#
_entry.id   AF-A0A961K553-F1
#
_cell.length_a   1.000
_cell.length_b   1.000
_cell.length_c   1.000
_cell.angle_alpha   90.00
_cell.angle_beta   90.00
_cell.angle_gamma   90.00
#
_symmetry.space_group_name_H-M   'P 1'
#
loop_
_entity.id
_entity.type
_entity.pdbx_description
1 polymer ?
#
loop_
_entity_poly.entity_id
_entity_poly.type
_entity_poly.pdbx_seq_one_letter_code
_entity_poly.pdbx_strand_id
1 'polypeptide(L)' 'VTELIQGYVVGRQLETTEAELMQTVFPHPTLSEMMHESVLDAYGRALHF' A
#
# COMPACT_ATOMS: atom_id res chain seq x y z
N VAL A 1 5.38 -7.04 10.68
CA VAL A 1 4.88 -7.47 9.35
C VAL A 1 3.40 -7.83 9.37
N THR A 2 2.91 -8.44 10.45
CA THR A 2 1.49 -8.76 10.66
C THR A 2 0.59 -7.52 10.61
N GLU A 3 1.12 -6.36 10.96
CA GLU A 3 0.47 -5.06 10.92
C GLU A 3 0.14 -4.62 9.48
N LEU A 4 0.96 -4.99 8.48
CA LEU A 4 0.70 -4.67 7.07
C LEU A 4 -0.42 -5.52 6.48
N ILE A 5 -0.55 -6.77 6.96
CA ILE A 5 -1.64 -7.66 6.55
C ILE A 5 -2.98 -7.09 6.99
N GLN A 6 -3.06 -6.53 8.21
CA GLN A 6 -4.28 -5.90 8.70
C GLN A 6 -4.73 -4.72 7.83
N GLY A 7 -3.79 -3.90 7.33
CA GLY A 7 -4.09 -2.83 6.39
C GLY A 7 -4.75 -3.33 5.09
N TYR A 8 -4.23 -4.41 4.50
CA TYR A 8 -4.84 -5.03 3.31
C TYR A 8 -6.19 -5.71 3.59
N VAL A 9 -6.38 -6.24 4.79
CA VAL A 9 -7.68 -6.82 5.20
C VAL A 9 -8.74 -5.73 5.29
N VAL A 10 -8.41 -4.56 5.86
CA VAL A 10 -9.31 -3.40 5.88
C VAL A 10 -9.60 -2.89 4.47
N GLY A 11 -8.57 -2.74 3.62
CA GLY A 11 -8.76 -2.35 2.22
C GLY A 11 -9.66 -3.32 1.46
N ARG A 12 -9.49 -4.64 1.65
CA ARG A 12 -10.40 -5.64 1.06
C ARG A 12 -11.83 -5.50 1.55
N GLN A 13 -12.03 -5.24 2.84
CA GLN A 13 -13.37 -5.09 3.40
C GLN A 13 -14.10 -3.84 2.88
N LEU A 14 -13.35 -2.80 2.53
CA LEU A 14 -13.84 -1.57 1.92
C LEU A 14 -13.92 -1.65 0.39
N GLU A 15 -13.57 -2.79 -0.20
CA GLU A 15 -13.48 -2.97 -1.66
C GLU A 15 -12.53 -1.96 -2.32
N THR A 16 -11.48 -1.55 -1.60
CA THR A 16 -10.48 -0.58 -2.04
C THR A 16 -9.72 -1.08 -3.27
N THR A 17 -9.62 -0.21 -4.27
CA THR A 17 -8.90 -0.43 -5.52
C THR A 17 -7.43 -0.07 -5.41
N GLU A 18 -6.62 -0.52 -6.37
CA GLU A 18 -5.23 -0.12 -6.51
C GLU A 18 -5.07 1.41 -6.61
N ALA A 19 -6.01 2.09 -7.26
CA ALA A 19 -5.94 3.53 -7.49
C ALA A 19 -6.05 4.29 -6.16
N GLU A 20 -6.92 3.82 -5.27
CA GLU A 20 -7.07 4.36 -3.93
C GLU A 20 -5.85 4.06 -3.05
N LEU A 21 -5.25 2.87 -3.16
CA LEU A 21 -4.01 2.53 -2.45
C LEU A 21 -2.81 3.35 -2.95
N MET A 22 -2.74 3.63 -4.26
CA MET A 22 -1.72 4.50 -4.86
C MET A 22 -1.89 5.98 -4.47
N GLN A 23 -3.11 6.42 -4.15
CA GLN A 23 -3.38 7.80 -3.72
C GLN A 23 -3.38 7.98 -2.20
N THR A 24 -3.35 6.88 -1.45
CA THR A 24 -3.29 6.90 0.02
C THR A 24 -1.91 7.35 0.48
N VAL A 25 -1.86 8.34 1.38
CA VAL A 25 -0.62 8.85 1.98
C VAL A 25 -0.25 8.02 3.19
N PHE A 26 0.90 7.36 3.13
CA PHE A 26 1.48 6.65 4.26
C PHE A 26 2.50 7.54 4.97
N PRO A 27 2.50 7.60 6.32
CA PRO A 27 3.48 8.38 7.06
C PRO A 27 4.91 7.90 6.79
N HIS A 28 5.84 8.84 6.60
CA HIS A 28 7.27 8.55 6.52
C HIS A 28 7.96 8.86 7.87
N PRO A 29 8.93 8.05 8.36
CA PRO A 29 9.38 6.75 7.84
C PRO A 29 8.65 5.57 8.53
N THR A 30 7.88 4.76 7.79
CA THR A 30 7.15 3.61 8.35
C THR A 30 7.16 2.39 7.42
N LEU A 31 6.95 1.20 8.01
CA LEU A 31 6.86 -0.05 7.25
C LEU A 31 5.67 -0.08 6.27
N SER A 32 4.63 0.73 6.48
CA SER A 32 3.48 0.79 5.59
C SER A 32 3.77 1.49 4.26
N GLU A 33 4.90 2.19 4.13
CA GLU A 33 5.42 2.64 2.84
C GLU A 33 5.65 1.47 1.87
N MET A 34 6.04 0.29 2.37
CA MET A 34 6.15 -0.92 1.54
C MET A 34 4.80 -1.37 0.96
N MET A 35 3.68 -1.08 1.63
CA MET A 35 2.36 -1.37 1.06
C MET A 35 2.06 -0.48 -0.15
N HIS A 36 2.47 0.78 -0.09
CA HIS A 36 2.36 1.72 -1.21
C HIS A 36 3.29 1.32 -2.36
N GLU A 37 4.57 1.08 -2.07
CA GLU A 37 5.57 0.69 -3.07
C GLU A 37 5.23 -0.64 -3.73
N SER A 38 4.70 -1.63 -3.02
CA SER A 38 4.27 -2.91 -3.62
C SER A 38 3.10 -2.76 -4.60
N VAL A 39 2.17 -1.83 -4.35
CA VAL A 39 1.09 -1.51 -5.29
C VAL A 39 1.64 -0.76 -6.49
N LEU A 40 2.60 0.14 -6.32
CA LEU A 40 3.25 0.82 -7.43
C LEU A 40 4.10 -0.13 -8.28
N ASP A 41 4.83 -1.06 -7.65
CA ASP A 41 5.68 -2.06 -8.31
C ASP A 41 4.86 -3.02 -9.18
N ALA A 42 3.67 -3.43 -8.71
CA ALA A 42 2.74 -4.24 -9.50
C ALA A 42 2.34 -3.60 -10.84
N TYR A 43 2.46 -2.26 -10.96
CA TYR A 43 2.18 -1.50 -12.18
C TYR A 43 3.45 -0.92 -12.83
N GLY A 44 4.64 -1.31 -12.39
CA GLY A 44 5.92 -0.82 -12.92
C GLY A 44 6.19 0.66 -12.63
N ARG A 45 5.60 1.19 -11.55
CA ARG A 45 5.66 2.61 -11.16
C ARG A 45 6.35 2.83 -9.81
N ALA A 46 7.06 1.83 -9.29
CA ALA A 46 7.78 1.93 -8.02
C ALA A 46 8.74 3.11 -8.02
N LEU A 47 8.81 3.83 -6.90
CA LEU A 47 9.65 5.02 -6.74
C LEU A 47 10.94 4.69 -6.00
N HIS A 48 10.87 3.74 -5.07
CA HIS A 48 12.01 3.28 -4.29
C HIS A 48 12.12 1.75 -4.38
N PHE A 49 13.26 1.26 -4.86
CA PHE A 49 13.58 -0.17 -5.00
C PHE A 49 14.65 -0.59 -3.99
#